data_AF-A0A2S6UK61-F1
#
_entry.id   AF-A0A2S6UK61-F1
#
_cell.length_a   1.000
_cell.length_b   1.000
_cell.length_c   1.000
_cell.angle_alpha   90.00
_cell.angle_beta   90.00
_cell.angle_gamma   90.00
#
_symmetry.space_group_name_H-M   'P 1'
#
loop_
_entity.id
_entity.type
_entity.pdbx_description
1 polymer ?
#
loop_
_entity_poly.entity_id
_entity_poly.type
_entity_poly.pdbx_seq_one_letter_code
_entity_poly.pdbx_strand_id
1 'polypeptide(L)'
;MTPGARIQAVIELLDEIWSTEVPSDTIVSAYFRKRRYAGSSDRRAISERLYGILRARGRLDWWIERTGAGVQPGPRSRMVAELILNNKSASGQMAEIFSGETHCPEPLSATEAALAESLYGRPLNHRDMPTPVRYEYPDWMDESLRALWGDKLEVEVSALNRPAPVDLRVNTLKATWEEAHESLRAEFVEAESMPLSPLGLRLTGKTRLGGTAAYKDGLIEVQDEGSQLIAMLTGAEPGMLVVDFCAGA
;
A
#
# COMPACT_ATOMS: atom_id res chain seq x y z
N MET A 1 8.95 17.94 -6.14
CA MET A 1 7.93 18.07 -7.21
C MET A 1 6.80 18.96 -6.73
N THR A 2 6.11 19.69 -7.63
CA THR A 2 4.89 20.43 -7.28
C THR A 2 3.76 19.46 -6.89
N PRO A 3 2.72 19.90 -6.16
CA PRO A 3 1.56 19.06 -5.85
C PRO A 3 0.91 18.47 -7.12
N GLY A 4 0.66 19.28 -8.15
CA GLY A 4 0.11 18.82 -9.43
C GLY A 4 1.00 17.78 -10.13
N ALA A 5 2.33 17.97 -10.12
CA ALA A 5 3.25 17.00 -10.69
C ALA A 5 3.26 15.64 -9.98
N ARG A 6 3.06 15.63 -8.65
CA ARG A 6 2.89 14.36 -7.91
C ARG A 6 1.58 13.67 -8.31
N ILE A 7 0.52 14.43 -8.56
CA ILE A 7 -0.77 13.88 -9.00
C ILE A 7 -0.70 13.30 -10.41
N GLN A 8 -0.08 14.03 -11.34
CA GLN A 8 0.18 13.53 -12.69
C GLN A 8 0.95 12.21 -12.64
N ALA A 9 1.98 12.12 -11.80
CA ALA A 9 2.76 10.89 -11.65
C ALA A 9 1.93 9.70 -11.14
N VAL A 10 0.98 9.92 -10.22
CA VAL A 10 0.08 8.84 -9.77
C VAL A 10 -0.89 8.44 -10.88
N ILE A 11 -1.43 9.39 -11.65
CA ILE A 11 -2.31 9.08 -12.79
C ILE A 11 -1.56 8.21 -13.82
N GLU A 12 -0.32 8.57 -14.16
CA GLU A 12 0.54 7.77 -15.06
C GLU A 12 0.78 6.35 -14.52
N LEU A 13 1.10 6.22 -13.23
CA LEU A 13 1.34 4.94 -12.59
C LEU A 13 0.09 4.06 -12.58
N LEU A 14 -1.07 4.62 -12.30
CA LEU A 14 -2.35 3.91 -12.33
C LEU A 14 -2.67 3.40 -13.74
N ASP A 15 -2.42 4.23 -14.76
CA ASP A 15 -2.61 3.86 -16.17
C ASP A 15 -1.69 2.69 -16.58
N GLU A 16 -0.41 2.74 -16.21
CA GLU A 16 0.55 1.64 -16.47
C GLU A 16 0.19 0.35 -15.72
N ILE A 17 -0.27 0.46 -14.47
CA ILE A 17 -0.68 -0.69 -13.65
C ILE A 17 -1.89 -1.42 -14.23
N TRP A 18 -2.86 -0.70 -14.81
CA TRP A 18 -4.05 -1.35 -15.38
C TRP A 18 -3.93 -1.74 -16.84
N SER A 19 -2.92 -1.24 -17.54
CA SER A 19 -2.64 -1.64 -18.93
C SER A 19 -1.69 -2.83 -19.04
N THR A 20 -1.14 -3.32 -17.92
CA THR A 20 -0.17 -4.41 -17.90
C THR A 20 -0.50 -5.45 -16.81
N GLU A 21 0.10 -6.63 -16.91
CA GLU A 21 0.03 -7.67 -15.87
C GLU A 21 1.25 -7.62 -14.91
N VAL A 22 2.04 -6.54 -14.98
CA VAL A 22 3.27 -6.41 -14.18
C VAL A 22 2.90 -6.00 -12.75
N PRO A 23 3.52 -6.61 -11.72
CA PRO A 23 3.30 -6.20 -10.34
C PRO A 23 3.53 -4.70 -10.10
N SER A 24 2.61 -4.10 -9.34
CA SER A 24 2.59 -2.64 -9.14
C SER A 24 3.87 -2.07 -8.51
N ASP A 25 4.51 -2.82 -7.62
CA ASP A 25 5.78 -2.46 -6.97
C ASP A 25 6.95 -2.44 -7.97
N THR A 26 6.94 -3.36 -8.94
CA THR A 26 7.90 -3.40 -10.05
C THR A 26 7.75 -2.19 -10.95
N ILE A 27 6.51 -1.83 -11.31
CA ILE A 27 6.18 -0.63 -12.10
C ILE A 27 6.65 0.63 -11.36
N VAL A 28 6.27 0.79 -10.09
CA VAL A 28 6.68 1.94 -9.26
C VAL A 28 8.20 2.06 -9.16
N SER A 29 8.89 0.94 -8.96
CA SER A 29 10.35 0.89 -8.90
C SER A 29 11.00 1.28 -10.23
N ALA A 30 10.47 0.81 -11.36
CA ALA A 30 10.92 1.21 -12.70
C ALA A 30 10.66 2.71 -12.97
N TYR A 31 9.48 3.21 -12.58
CA TYR A 31 9.06 4.60 -12.74
C TYR A 31 10.02 5.57 -12.04
N PHE A 32 10.38 5.30 -10.78
CA PHE A 32 11.31 6.14 -10.03
C PHE A 32 12.78 5.97 -10.41
N ARG A 33 13.19 4.81 -10.94
CA ARG A 33 14.55 4.64 -11.50
C ARG A 33 14.81 5.60 -12.66
N LYS A 34 13.81 5.80 -13.52
CA LYS A 34 13.86 6.75 -14.64
C LYS A 34 13.77 8.22 -14.19
N ARG A 35 13.14 8.50 -13.04
CA ARG A 35 12.88 9.87 -12.53
C ARG A 35 13.69 10.18 -11.27
N ARG A 36 15.02 10.30 -11.43
CA ARG A 36 15.96 10.55 -10.33
C ARG A 36 15.74 11.89 -9.59
N TYR A 37 15.09 12.86 -10.23
CA TYR A 37 14.74 14.15 -9.63
C TYR A 37 13.68 14.04 -8.53
N ALA A 38 12.89 12.96 -8.49
CA ALA A 38 11.90 12.75 -7.42
C ALA A 38 12.64 12.38 -6.12
N GLY A 39 12.63 13.30 -5.15
CA GLY A 39 13.25 13.09 -3.84
C GLY A 39 12.47 12.09 -2.97
N SER A 40 13.04 11.71 -1.83
CA SER A 40 12.42 10.74 -0.91
C SER A 40 11.00 11.12 -0.48
N SER A 41 10.77 12.41 -0.19
CA SER A 41 9.44 12.92 0.18
C SER A 41 8.44 12.85 -0.99
N ASP A 42 8.88 13.16 -2.22
CA ASP A 42 8.04 13.05 -3.42
C ASP A 42 7.63 11.60 -3.68
N ARG A 43 8.61 10.68 -3.67
CA ARG A 43 8.39 9.24 -3.88
C ARG A 43 7.40 8.67 -2.88
N ARG A 44 7.58 9.02 -1.59
CA ARG A 44 6.66 8.61 -0.52
C ARG A 44 5.25 9.13 -0.78
N ALA A 45 5.08 10.42 -1.08
CA ALA A 45 3.76 11.00 -1.32
C ALA A 45 3.05 10.35 -2.52
N ILE A 46 3.78 10.08 -3.60
CA ILE A 46 3.26 9.39 -4.79
C ILE A 46 2.86 7.95 -4.44
N SER A 47 3.76 7.17 -3.81
CA SER A 47 3.47 5.77 -3.46
C SER A 47 2.33 5.63 -2.46
N GLU A 48 2.28 6.47 -1.41
CA GLU A 48 1.21 6.43 -0.42
C GLU A 48 -0.17 6.68 -1.05
N ARG A 49 -0.25 7.66 -1.96
CA ARG A 49 -1.49 7.94 -2.69
C ARG A 49 -1.85 6.83 -3.67
N LEU A 50 -0.89 6.35 -4.44
CA LEU A 50 -1.10 5.25 -5.38
C LEU A 50 -1.68 4.02 -4.68
N TYR A 51 -1.01 3.51 -3.65
CA TYR A 51 -1.49 2.34 -2.91
C TYR A 51 -2.77 2.63 -2.11
N GLY A 52 -2.99 3.90 -1.73
CA GLY A 52 -4.28 4.35 -1.19
C GLY A 52 -5.42 4.16 -2.17
N ILE A 53 -5.22 4.54 -3.44
CA ILE A 53 -6.21 4.36 -4.52
C ILE A 53 -6.41 2.88 -4.83
N LEU A 54 -5.33 2.09 -4.93
CA LEU A 54 -5.45 0.65 -5.20
C LEU A 54 -6.22 -0.09 -4.09
N ARG A 55 -6.00 0.26 -2.82
CA ARG A 55 -6.75 -0.26 -1.65
C ARG A 55 -8.16 0.31 -1.50
N ALA A 56 -8.52 1.34 -2.25
CA ALA A 56 -9.84 1.97 -2.19
C ALA A 56 -10.60 1.83 -3.52
N ARG A 57 -10.13 0.97 -4.42
CA ARG A 57 -10.60 0.92 -5.80
C ARG A 57 -12.10 0.64 -5.89
N GLY A 58 -12.59 -0.40 -5.22
CA GLY A 58 -14.00 -0.78 -5.26
C GLY A 58 -14.90 0.33 -4.75
N ARG A 59 -14.53 0.98 -3.63
CA ARG A 59 -15.31 2.11 -3.07
C ARG A 59 -15.27 3.35 -3.96
N LEU A 60 -14.12 3.67 -4.55
CA LEU A 60 -14.00 4.79 -5.48
C LEU A 60 -14.83 4.55 -6.74
N ASP A 61 -14.75 3.35 -7.31
CA ASP A 61 -15.51 2.96 -8.51
C ASP A 61 -17.03 3.02 -8.24
N TRP A 62 -17.47 2.49 -7.09
CA TRP A 62 -18.87 2.56 -6.66
C TRP A 62 -19.39 3.99 -6.56
N TRP A 63 -18.57 4.92 -6.05
CA TRP A 63 -18.93 6.33 -6.00
C TRP A 63 -19.04 6.93 -7.40
N ILE A 64 -18.01 6.74 -8.24
CA ILE A 64 -17.94 7.29 -9.60
C ILE A 64 -19.19 6.89 -10.40
N GLU A 65 -19.53 5.60 -10.41
CA GLU A 65 -20.67 5.05 -11.14
C GLU A 65 -22.01 5.60 -10.65
N ARG A 66 -22.15 5.86 -9.35
CA ARG A 66 -23.42 6.26 -8.73
C ARG A 66 -23.72 7.76 -8.85
N THR A 67 -22.74 8.60 -9.17
CA THR A 67 -22.93 10.05 -9.29
C THR A 67 -23.79 10.46 -10.49
N GLY A 68 -23.85 9.62 -11.52
CA GLY A 68 -24.53 9.95 -12.78
C GLY A 68 -23.83 11.04 -13.60
N ALA A 69 -22.60 11.45 -13.24
CA ALA A 69 -21.85 12.51 -13.91
C ALA A 69 -21.34 12.16 -15.32
N GLY A 70 -21.66 10.97 -15.85
CA GLY A 70 -21.22 10.51 -17.16
C GLY A 70 -19.74 10.14 -17.25
N VAL A 71 -19.05 10.00 -16.11
CA VAL A 71 -17.63 9.61 -16.02
C VAL A 71 -17.55 8.12 -15.69
N GLN A 72 -16.67 7.39 -16.40
CA GLN A 72 -16.37 5.99 -16.10
C GLN A 72 -15.19 5.87 -15.11
N PRO A 73 -15.15 4.81 -14.29
CA PRO A 73 -14.00 4.53 -13.44
C PRO A 73 -12.71 4.30 -14.25
N GLY A 74 -11.67 5.06 -13.91
CA GLY A 74 -10.35 5.01 -14.57
C GLY A 74 -9.30 5.78 -13.78
N PRO A 75 -8.03 5.84 -14.24
CA PRO A 75 -6.93 6.51 -13.52
C PRO A 75 -7.24 7.90 -13.04
N ARG A 76 -7.72 8.73 -13.96
CA ARG A 76 -7.96 10.13 -13.70
C ARG A 76 -9.21 10.36 -12.84
N SER A 77 -10.30 9.66 -13.11
CA SER A 77 -11.54 9.78 -12.32
C SER A 77 -11.40 9.23 -10.89
N ARG A 78 -10.64 8.14 -10.70
CA ARG A 78 -10.28 7.62 -9.37
C ARG A 78 -9.38 8.59 -8.60
N MET A 79 -8.45 9.26 -9.27
CA MET A 79 -7.64 10.32 -8.65
C MET A 79 -8.51 11.50 -8.21
N VAL A 80 -9.43 11.96 -9.05
CA VAL A 80 -10.38 13.03 -8.69
C VAL A 80 -11.22 12.60 -7.47
N ALA A 81 -11.78 11.39 -7.50
CA ALA A 81 -12.56 10.86 -6.39
C ALA A 81 -11.74 10.71 -5.09
N GLU A 82 -10.48 10.26 -5.16
CA GLU A 82 -9.58 10.17 -4.00
C GLU A 82 -9.32 11.55 -3.38
N LEU A 83 -9.04 12.55 -4.21
CA LEU A 83 -8.75 13.90 -3.75
C LEU A 83 -9.94 14.52 -3.01
N ILE A 84 -11.17 14.23 -3.45
CA ILE A 84 -12.38 14.74 -2.80
C ILE A 84 -12.78 13.92 -1.58
N LEU A 85 -12.85 12.59 -1.69
CA LEU A 85 -13.40 11.72 -0.64
C LEU A 85 -12.43 11.51 0.53
N ASN A 86 -11.13 11.36 0.25
CA ASN A 86 -10.12 11.09 1.28
C ASN A 86 -9.33 12.34 1.65
N ASN A 87 -8.83 13.08 0.65
CA ASN A 87 -8.02 14.28 0.91
C ASN A 87 -8.87 15.52 1.24
N LYS A 88 -10.20 15.46 1.01
CA LYS A 88 -11.15 16.56 1.25
C LYS A 88 -10.75 17.85 0.54
N SER A 89 -10.16 17.73 -0.65
CA SER A 89 -9.72 18.88 -1.44
C SER A 89 -10.89 19.77 -1.80
N ALA A 90 -10.76 21.07 -1.58
CA ALA A 90 -11.74 22.06 -2.02
C ALA A 90 -11.56 22.38 -3.52
N SER A 91 -12.58 22.95 -4.17
CA SER A 91 -12.56 23.27 -5.60
C SER A 91 -11.38 24.14 -6.02
N GLY A 92 -10.95 25.10 -5.18
CA GLY A 92 -9.76 25.91 -5.44
C GLY A 92 -8.47 25.09 -5.51
N GLN A 93 -8.29 24.13 -4.58
CA GLN A 93 -7.14 23.23 -4.60
C GLN A 93 -7.17 22.27 -5.80
N MET A 94 -8.36 21.84 -6.23
CA MET A 94 -8.51 21.06 -7.44
C MET A 94 -8.06 21.85 -8.67
N ALA A 95 -8.41 23.14 -8.78
CA ALA A 95 -7.97 23.99 -9.89
C ALA A 95 -6.44 24.20 -9.90
N GLU A 96 -5.81 24.31 -8.74
CA GLU A 96 -4.33 24.39 -8.63
C GLU A 96 -3.64 23.09 -9.04
N ILE A 97 -4.23 21.94 -8.68
CA ILE A 97 -3.70 20.62 -9.04
C ILE A 97 -3.87 20.35 -10.53
N PHE A 98 -5.07 20.57 -11.06
CA PHE A 98 -5.47 20.36 -12.46
C PHE A 98 -5.34 21.67 -13.24
N SER A 99 -4.15 22.27 -13.23
CA SER A 99 -3.91 23.58 -13.84
C SER A 99 -3.52 23.50 -15.32
N GLY A 100 -3.09 22.34 -15.83
CA GLY A 100 -2.47 22.20 -17.15
C GLY A 100 -1.09 22.84 -17.29
N GLU A 101 -0.51 23.35 -16.19
CA GLU A 101 0.86 23.84 -16.18
C GLU A 101 1.87 22.69 -16.38
N THR A 102 3.14 23.03 -16.63
CA THR A 102 4.20 22.03 -16.87
C THR A 102 4.22 20.94 -15.80
N HIS A 103 4.06 19.69 -16.25
CA HIS A 103 3.97 18.46 -15.43
C HIS A 103 2.72 18.32 -14.55
N CYS A 104 1.79 19.27 -14.56
CA CYS A 104 0.50 19.14 -13.91
C CYS A 104 -0.53 18.49 -14.85
N PRO A 105 -1.53 17.78 -14.31
CA PRO A 105 -2.61 17.26 -15.13
C PRO A 105 -3.42 18.39 -15.79
N GLU A 106 -3.96 18.09 -16.98
CA GLU A 106 -4.88 18.98 -17.69
C GLU A 106 -6.08 19.39 -16.81
N PRO A 107 -6.70 20.56 -17.05
CA PRO A 107 -7.90 20.99 -16.35
C PRO A 107 -9.01 19.94 -16.34
N LEU A 108 -9.81 19.94 -15.27
CA LEU A 108 -10.95 19.03 -15.15
C LEU A 108 -11.92 19.26 -16.31
N SER A 109 -12.36 18.17 -16.95
CA SER A 109 -13.46 18.24 -17.90
C SER A 109 -14.77 18.61 -17.17
N ALA A 110 -15.79 19.03 -17.92
CA ALA A 110 -17.09 19.37 -17.34
C ALA A 110 -17.70 18.20 -16.52
N THR A 111 -17.53 16.97 -17.00
CA THR A 111 -18.01 15.76 -16.31
C THR A 111 -17.16 15.43 -15.08
N GLU A 112 -15.85 15.68 -15.11
CA GLU A 112 -14.98 15.51 -13.93
C GLU A 112 -15.24 16.56 -12.85
N ALA A 113 -15.53 17.80 -13.25
CA ALA A 113 -15.94 18.86 -12.33
C ALA A 113 -17.28 18.53 -11.66
N ALA A 114 -18.27 18.05 -12.43
CA ALA A 114 -19.55 17.59 -11.90
C ALA A 114 -19.39 16.38 -10.95
N LEU A 115 -18.49 15.44 -11.29
CA LEU A 115 -18.11 14.35 -10.39
C LEU A 115 -17.56 14.91 -9.07
N ALA A 116 -16.57 15.79 -9.12
CA ALA A 116 -15.95 16.36 -7.93
C ALA A 116 -16.96 17.10 -7.03
N GLU A 117 -17.84 17.90 -7.62
CA GLU A 117 -18.92 18.59 -6.91
C GLU A 117 -19.88 17.59 -6.24
N SER A 118 -20.31 16.58 -6.98
CA SER A 118 -21.27 15.59 -6.46
C SER A 118 -20.71 14.76 -5.30
N LEU A 119 -19.39 14.56 -5.23
CA LEU A 119 -18.71 13.81 -4.17
C LEU A 119 -18.34 14.66 -2.95
N TYR A 120 -18.32 15.99 -3.08
CA TYR A 120 -17.84 16.88 -2.04
C TYR A 120 -18.65 16.71 -0.73
N GLY A 121 -17.93 16.54 0.38
CA GLY A 121 -18.53 16.33 1.71
C GLY A 121 -19.06 14.91 1.98
N ARG A 122 -18.98 13.99 1.01
CA ARG A 122 -19.39 12.60 1.22
C ARG A 122 -18.29 11.78 1.90
N PRO A 123 -18.65 10.79 2.75
CA PRO A 123 -17.67 9.84 3.27
C PRO A 123 -17.26 8.83 2.20
N LEU A 124 -16.03 8.31 2.29
CA LEU A 124 -15.60 7.21 1.42
C LEU A 124 -16.51 5.98 1.61
N ASN A 125 -16.83 5.61 2.85
CA ASN A 125 -17.69 4.46 3.14
C ASN A 125 -19.18 4.86 3.16
N HIS A 126 -20.02 4.08 2.47
CA HIS A 126 -21.47 4.28 2.44
C HIS A 126 -22.24 3.03 2.87
N ARG A 127 -23.42 3.22 3.50
CA ARG A 127 -24.25 2.12 4.02
C ARG A 127 -24.81 1.20 2.91
N ASP A 128 -25.00 1.75 1.71
CA ASP A 128 -25.53 1.02 0.54
C ASP A 128 -24.44 0.29 -0.26
N MET A 129 -23.16 0.41 0.13
CA MET A 129 -22.11 -0.37 -0.52
C MET A 129 -22.30 -1.86 -0.23
N PRO A 130 -22.32 -2.72 -1.27
CA PRO A 130 -22.24 -4.17 -1.08
C PRO A 130 -21.03 -4.55 -0.24
N THR A 131 -21.09 -5.70 0.44
CA THR A 131 -19.99 -6.18 1.30
C THR A 131 -18.63 -6.24 0.57
N PRO A 132 -18.52 -6.81 -0.65
CA PRO A 132 -17.24 -6.86 -1.36
C PRO A 132 -16.66 -5.48 -1.67
N VAL A 133 -17.53 -4.54 -2.06
CA VAL A 133 -17.15 -3.14 -2.29
C VAL A 133 -16.69 -2.48 -0.99
N ARG A 134 -17.46 -2.60 0.10
CA ARG A 134 -17.14 -1.96 1.38
C ARG A 134 -15.78 -2.41 1.92
N TYR A 135 -15.46 -3.68 1.73
CA TYR A 135 -14.25 -4.32 2.25
C TYR A 135 -13.22 -4.65 1.17
N GLU A 136 -13.33 -4.05 -0.01
CA GLU A 136 -12.29 -4.01 -1.04
C GLU A 136 -11.74 -5.39 -1.46
N TYR A 137 -12.66 -6.33 -1.71
CA TYR A 137 -12.34 -7.62 -2.32
C TYR A 137 -13.24 -7.91 -3.53
N PRO A 138 -12.78 -8.71 -4.51
CA PRO A 138 -13.58 -9.08 -5.68
C PRO A 138 -14.87 -9.83 -5.32
N ASP A 139 -15.97 -9.54 -6.03
CA ASP A 139 -17.28 -10.15 -5.78
C ASP A 139 -17.25 -11.68 -5.75
N TRP A 140 -16.44 -12.31 -6.62
CA TRP A 140 -16.32 -13.77 -6.70
C TRP A 140 -15.72 -14.41 -5.43
N MET A 141 -15.04 -13.63 -4.58
CA MET A 141 -14.49 -14.11 -3.32
C MET A 141 -15.53 -14.11 -2.19
N ASP A 142 -16.64 -13.41 -2.31
CA ASP A 142 -17.58 -13.17 -1.19
C ASP A 142 -18.08 -14.47 -0.55
N GLU A 143 -18.50 -15.43 -1.37
CA GLU A 143 -19.00 -16.73 -0.89
C GLU A 143 -17.91 -17.49 -0.12
N SER A 144 -16.70 -17.59 -0.69
CA SER A 144 -15.58 -18.30 -0.07
C SER A 144 -15.11 -17.64 1.22
N LEU A 145 -15.03 -16.31 1.28
CA LEU A 145 -14.60 -15.60 2.49
C LEU A 145 -15.67 -15.68 3.59
N ARG A 146 -16.96 -15.64 3.24
CA ARG A 146 -18.05 -15.89 4.19
C ARG A 146 -18.02 -17.31 4.73
N ALA A 147 -17.76 -18.31 3.88
CA ALA A 147 -17.64 -19.69 4.32
C ALA A 147 -16.44 -19.90 5.26
N LEU A 148 -15.33 -19.20 5.01
CA LEU A 148 -14.12 -19.31 5.82
C LEU A 148 -14.22 -18.60 7.18
N TRP A 149 -14.73 -17.36 7.19
CA TRP A 149 -14.68 -16.50 8.38
C TRP A 149 -16.02 -16.25 9.06
N GLY A 150 -17.15 -16.48 8.39
CA GLY A 150 -18.49 -16.25 8.93
C GLY A 150 -18.61 -14.84 9.53
N ASP A 151 -18.95 -14.77 10.82
CA ASP A 151 -19.11 -13.51 11.57
C ASP A 151 -17.80 -12.71 11.72
N LYS A 152 -16.63 -13.34 11.50
CA LYS A 152 -15.33 -12.65 11.56
C LYS A 152 -14.93 -11.98 10.24
N LEU A 153 -15.71 -12.20 9.16
CA LEU A 153 -15.38 -11.71 7.82
C LEU A 153 -14.89 -10.27 7.84
N GLU A 154 -15.67 -9.35 8.41
CA GLU A 154 -15.37 -7.92 8.49
C GLU A 154 -14.02 -7.65 9.16
N VAL A 155 -13.72 -8.33 10.27
CA VAL A 155 -12.48 -8.11 11.03
C VAL A 155 -11.27 -8.53 10.20
N GLU A 156 -11.34 -9.71 9.58
CA GLU A 156 -10.23 -10.31 8.83
C GLU A 156 -9.95 -9.53 7.53
N VAL A 157 -10.98 -9.23 6.73
CA VAL A 157 -10.81 -8.44 5.49
C VAL A 157 -10.42 -7.00 5.77
N SER A 158 -10.86 -6.43 6.89
CA SER A 158 -10.43 -5.09 7.30
C SER A 158 -8.96 -5.04 7.69
N ALA A 159 -8.38 -6.15 8.15
CA ALA A 159 -6.95 -6.25 8.42
C ALA A 159 -6.14 -6.29 7.12
N LEU A 160 -6.60 -7.04 6.10
CA LEU A 160 -5.99 -7.11 4.77
C LEU A 160 -5.93 -5.75 4.05
N ASN A 161 -6.85 -4.84 4.37
CA ASN A 161 -6.93 -3.51 3.77
C ASN A 161 -6.09 -2.43 4.45
N ARG A 162 -5.31 -2.79 5.47
CA ARG A 162 -4.39 -1.88 6.16
C ARG A 162 -2.98 -2.04 5.61
N PRO A 163 -2.12 -1.00 5.69
CA PRO A 163 -0.70 -1.19 5.46
C PRO A 163 -0.15 -2.29 6.37
N ALA A 164 0.54 -3.27 5.79
CA ALA A 164 1.20 -4.31 6.55
C ALA A 164 2.30 -3.72 7.44
N PRO A 165 2.52 -4.25 8.65
CA PRO A 165 3.71 -3.93 9.44
C PRO A 165 4.97 -4.39 8.70
N VAL A 166 6.12 -3.84 9.10
CA VAL A 166 7.42 -4.32 8.63
C VAL A 166 7.99 -5.22 9.71
N ASP A 167 8.01 -6.51 9.42
CA ASP A 167 8.51 -7.54 10.31
C ASP A 167 9.93 -7.96 9.90
N LEU A 168 10.74 -8.19 10.92
CA LEU A 168 12.14 -8.55 10.80
C LEU A 168 12.38 -9.88 11.49
N ARG A 169 13.30 -10.68 10.94
CA ARG A 169 13.86 -11.86 11.60
C ARG A 169 15.29 -11.59 12.01
N VAL A 170 15.62 -11.90 13.26
CA VAL A 170 17.02 -11.91 13.72
C VAL A 170 17.78 -13.10 13.13
N ASN A 171 18.97 -12.83 12.64
CA ASN A 171 19.91 -13.85 12.18
C ASN A 171 20.71 -14.41 13.36
N THR A 172 20.23 -15.51 13.92
CA THR A 172 20.82 -16.17 15.10
C THR A 172 22.22 -16.74 14.85
N LEU A 173 22.68 -16.81 13.59
CA LEU A 173 24.06 -17.15 13.27
C LEU A 173 25.04 -16.00 13.54
N LYS A 174 24.54 -14.77 13.73
CA LYS A 174 25.36 -13.56 13.87
C LYS A 174 25.09 -12.76 15.14
N ALA A 175 23.87 -12.80 15.67
CA ALA A 175 23.48 -12.00 16.82
C ALA A 175 22.36 -12.68 17.64
N THR A 176 22.28 -12.31 18.91
CA THR A 176 21.10 -12.55 19.74
C THR A 176 19.97 -11.57 19.39
N TRP A 177 18.78 -11.84 19.90
CA TRP A 177 17.65 -10.93 19.73
C TRP A 177 17.95 -9.55 20.34
N GLU A 178 18.55 -9.53 21.53
CA GLU A 178 18.91 -8.32 22.26
C GLU A 178 19.97 -7.49 21.52
N GLU A 179 20.98 -8.15 20.96
CA GLU A 179 22.03 -7.48 20.17
C GLU A 179 21.46 -6.83 18.90
N ALA A 180 20.59 -7.54 18.19
CA ALA A 180 19.92 -7.00 17.00
C ALA A 180 18.96 -5.85 17.36
N HIS A 181 18.21 -5.97 18.46
CA HIS A 181 17.32 -4.92 18.95
C HIS A 181 18.08 -3.67 19.36
N GLU A 182 19.18 -3.82 20.10
CA GLU A 182 20.00 -2.69 20.53
C GLU A 182 20.69 -2.02 19.33
N SER A 183 21.13 -2.79 18.33
CA SER A 183 21.67 -2.23 17.08
C SER A 183 20.66 -1.34 16.36
N LEU A 184 19.39 -1.75 16.29
CA LEU A 184 18.31 -0.93 15.74
C LEU A 184 18.05 0.33 16.59
N ARG A 185 18.00 0.19 17.92
CA ARG A 185 17.79 1.31 18.86
C ARG A 185 18.89 2.36 18.78
N ALA A 186 20.15 1.96 18.61
CA ALA A 186 21.29 2.87 18.48
C ALA A 186 21.16 3.81 17.27
N GLU A 187 20.39 3.41 16.26
CA GLU A 187 20.08 4.21 15.07
C GLU A 187 18.65 4.79 15.09
N PHE A 188 18.03 4.86 16.28
CA PHE A 188 16.67 5.38 16.50
C PHE A 188 15.60 4.61 15.70
N VAL A 189 15.83 3.33 15.44
CA VAL A 189 14.83 2.45 14.83
C VAL A 189 14.06 1.73 15.93
N GLU A 190 12.81 2.13 16.12
CA GLU A 190 11.93 1.50 17.09
C GLU A 190 11.35 0.20 16.56
N ALA A 191 11.52 -0.86 17.34
CA ALA A 191 10.98 -2.18 17.08
C ALA A 191 10.54 -2.84 18.40
N GLU A 192 9.53 -3.70 18.31
CA GLU A 192 9.01 -4.49 19.43
C GLU A 192 9.03 -5.99 19.13
N SER A 193 8.96 -6.82 20.17
CA SER A 193 8.84 -8.27 20.01
C SER A 193 7.53 -8.60 19.31
N MET A 194 7.56 -9.63 18.46
CA MET A 194 6.34 -10.12 17.82
C MET A 194 5.55 -11.08 18.73
N PRO A 195 4.23 -11.22 18.54
CA PRO A 195 3.39 -12.02 19.44
C PRO A 195 3.71 -13.52 19.46
N LEU A 196 4.24 -14.08 18.38
CA LEU A 196 4.41 -15.52 18.19
C LEU A 196 5.86 -15.91 17.87
N SER A 197 6.55 -15.18 16.99
CA SER A 197 7.92 -15.54 16.61
C SER A 197 8.92 -15.12 17.70
N PRO A 198 9.72 -16.05 18.26
CA PRO A 198 10.75 -15.71 19.26
C PRO A 198 11.95 -14.98 18.65
N LEU A 199 12.10 -14.98 17.32
CA LEU A 199 13.18 -14.30 16.60
C LEU A 199 12.71 -13.00 15.95
N GLY A 200 11.45 -12.64 16.21
CA GLY A 200 10.75 -11.58 15.51
C GLY A 200 10.96 -10.21 16.12
N LEU A 201 11.11 -9.21 15.24
CA LEU A 201 11.08 -7.79 15.57
C LEU A 201 10.11 -7.08 14.62
N ARG A 202 9.07 -6.43 15.16
CA ARG A 202 8.11 -5.63 14.37
C ARG A 202 8.45 -4.16 14.50
N LEU A 203 8.65 -3.47 13.38
CA LEU A 203 8.86 -2.02 13.39
C LEU A 203 7.58 -1.28 13.78
N THR A 204 7.69 -0.35 14.72
CA THR A 204 6.58 0.53 15.12
C THR A 204 6.53 1.83 14.30
N GLY A 205 7.62 2.16 13.61
CA GLY A 205 7.78 3.37 12.80
C GLY A 205 8.10 3.11 11.33
N LYS A 206 7.91 4.14 10.49
CA LYS A 206 8.29 4.13 9.07
C LYS A 206 9.76 4.50 8.92
N THR A 207 10.67 3.57 9.18
CA THR A 207 12.13 3.80 9.09
C THR A 207 12.76 3.04 7.93
N ARG A 208 13.79 3.65 7.30
CA ARG A 208 14.51 3.03 6.19
C ARG A 208 15.60 2.10 6.70
N LEU A 209 15.34 0.80 6.64
CA LEU A 209 16.27 -0.24 7.14
C LEU A 209 17.59 -0.34 6.36
N GLY A 210 17.56 -0.17 5.03
CA GLY A 210 18.76 -0.40 4.19
C GLY A 210 19.97 0.48 4.51
N GLY A 211 19.81 1.53 5.32
CA GLY A 211 20.90 2.36 5.82
C GLY A 211 21.57 1.86 7.10
N THR A 212 20.88 1.01 7.87
CA THR A 212 21.25 0.62 9.23
C THR A 212 22.37 -0.42 9.26
N ALA A 213 23.16 -0.41 10.34
CA ALA A 213 24.17 -1.42 10.64
C ALA A 213 23.52 -2.80 10.81
N ALA A 214 22.42 -2.89 11.57
CA ALA A 214 21.70 -4.14 11.78
C ALA A 214 21.34 -4.85 10.46
N TYR A 215 20.89 -4.10 9.44
CA TYR A 215 20.59 -4.62 8.11
C TYR A 215 21.86 -4.91 7.28
N LYS A 216 22.81 -3.97 7.24
CA LYS A 216 24.03 -4.11 6.42
C LYS A 216 24.95 -5.24 6.88
N ASP A 217 25.06 -5.43 8.19
CA ASP A 217 25.88 -6.46 8.80
C ASP A 217 25.15 -7.83 8.81
N GLY A 218 23.87 -7.83 8.40
CA GLY A 218 23.03 -9.01 8.28
C GLY A 218 22.62 -9.60 9.62
N LEU A 219 22.50 -8.77 10.66
CA LEU A 219 21.96 -9.15 11.97
C LEU A 219 20.45 -9.40 11.89
N ILE A 220 19.79 -8.75 10.92
CA ILE A 220 18.36 -8.88 10.64
C ILE A 220 18.11 -9.04 9.13
N GLU A 221 16.94 -9.58 8.80
CA GLU A 221 16.36 -9.56 7.46
C GLU A 221 14.87 -9.22 7.53
N VAL A 222 14.29 -8.72 6.43
CA VAL A 222 12.85 -8.45 6.35
C VAL A 222 12.13 -9.78 6.07
N GLN A 223 11.29 -10.22 7.00
CA GLN A 223 10.52 -11.45 6.86
C GLN A 223 9.28 -11.40 7.77
N ASP A 224 8.11 -11.66 7.19
CA ASP A 224 6.83 -11.74 7.90
C ASP A 224 6.84 -12.80 9.01
N GLU A 225 6.14 -12.54 10.10
CA GLU A 225 6.03 -13.45 11.25
C GLU A 225 5.54 -14.85 10.85
N GLY A 226 4.54 -14.96 9.98
CA GLY A 226 4.04 -16.24 9.50
C GLY A 226 5.10 -17.07 8.79
N SER A 227 5.91 -16.42 7.95
CA SER A 227 7.03 -17.07 7.25
C SER A 227 8.12 -17.57 8.21
N GLN A 228 8.39 -16.82 9.28
CA GLN A 228 9.32 -17.26 10.34
C GLN A 228 8.79 -18.53 11.05
N LEU A 229 7.50 -18.52 11.40
CA LEU A 229 6.83 -19.64 12.08
C LEU A 229 6.82 -20.90 11.22
N ILE A 230 6.51 -20.80 9.92
CA ILE A 230 6.48 -21.96 9.02
C ILE A 230 7.87 -22.61 8.96
N ALA A 231 8.94 -21.82 8.86
CA ALA A 231 10.30 -22.35 8.87
C ALA A 231 10.60 -23.11 10.17
N MET A 232 10.23 -22.57 11.33
CA MET A 232 10.42 -23.23 12.63
C MET A 232 9.60 -24.52 12.76
N LEU A 233 8.37 -24.53 12.25
CA LEU A 233 7.46 -25.69 12.31
C LEU A 233 7.95 -26.88 11.48
N THR A 234 8.87 -26.68 10.54
CA THR A 234 9.46 -27.78 9.76
C THR A 234 10.31 -28.72 10.63
N GLY A 235 10.80 -28.24 11.79
CA GLY A 235 11.64 -29.03 12.69
C GLY A 235 12.98 -29.44 12.08
N ALA A 236 13.52 -28.65 11.14
CA ALA A 236 14.81 -28.93 10.53
C ALA A 236 15.97 -28.83 11.55
N GLU A 237 16.83 -29.84 11.57
CA GLU A 237 17.99 -29.93 12.48
C GLU A 237 19.32 -30.05 11.71
N PRO A 238 20.46 -29.70 12.34
CA PRO A 238 21.77 -29.88 11.74
C PRO A 238 22.01 -31.32 11.26
N GLY A 239 22.45 -31.46 10.00
CA GLY A 239 22.71 -32.76 9.37
C GLY A 239 21.55 -33.34 8.57
N MET A 240 20.35 -32.73 8.64
CA MET A 240 19.24 -33.11 7.77
C MET A 240 19.46 -32.63 6.33
N LEU A 241 18.98 -33.41 5.37
CA LEU A 241 18.78 -32.95 4.00
C LEU A 241 17.41 -32.26 3.91
N VAL A 242 17.42 -30.95 3.68
CA VAL A 242 16.20 -30.13 3.58
C VAL A 242 16.02 -29.65 2.15
N VAL A 243 14.79 -29.70 1.65
CA VAL A 243 14.42 -29.15 0.34
C VAL A 243 13.39 -28.05 0.56
N ASP A 244 13.77 -26.81 0.23
CA ASP A 244 12.85 -25.68 0.16
C ASP A 244 12.34 -25.53 -1.28
N PHE A 245 11.11 -25.98 -1.50
CA PHE A 245 10.47 -25.94 -2.81
C PHE A 245 9.74 -24.61 -2.98
N CYS A 246 10.01 -23.89 -4.08
CA CYS A 246 9.55 -22.51 -4.32
C CYS A 246 10.26 -21.41 -3.51
N ALA A 247 11.55 -21.58 -3.22
CA ALA A 247 12.41 -20.61 -2.50
C ALA A 247 12.71 -19.28 -3.24
N GLY A 248 11.83 -18.85 -4.16
CA GLY A 248 11.95 -17.55 -4.81
C GLY A 248 11.70 -16.42 -3.82
N ALA A 249 12.60 -15.43 -3.81
CA ALA A 249 12.54 -14.24 -2.95
C ALA A 249 11.92 -13.04 -3.68
#